data_AF-A0ABD5QTS7-F1
#
_entry.id   AF-A0ABD5QTS7-F1
#
_cell.length_a   1.000
_cell.length_b   1.000
_cell.length_c   1.000
_cell.angle_alpha   90.00
_cell.angle_beta   90.00
_cell.angle_gamma   90.00
#
_symmetry.space_group_name_H-M   'P 1'
#
loop_
_entity.id
_entity.type
_entity.pdbx_description
1 polymer ?
#
loop_
_entity_poly.entity_id
_entity_poly.type
_entity_poly.pdbx_seq_one_letter_code
_entity_poly.pdbx_strand_id
1 'polypeptide(L)'
;MNDINLHELEAIELDEPQPIDDLADLDVGDRVRIDERRRPLTVVELGTRVKGDNRIDEEVRVPMVRLEGHWPGAREVVLTHQLDRTPYYDEDDQVRQRLEVNDAIVDMDLGREHDVRRTHVVGAAGRASLDGGEEVTA
;
A
#
# COMPACT_ATOMS: atom_id res chain seq x y z
N MET A 1 20.35 -18.21 -7.64
CA MET A 1 19.82 -16.87 -7.37
C MET A 1 20.00 -16.66 -5.87
N ASN A 2 20.59 -15.55 -5.42
CA ASN A 2 20.62 -15.25 -3.99
C ASN A 2 19.17 -14.99 -3.57
N ASP A 3 18.62 -15.84 -2.70
CA ASP A 3 17.36 -15.55 -2.01
C ASP A 3 17.63 -14.40 -1.04
N ILE A 4 17.34 -13.17 -1.47
CA ILE A 4 17.46 -11.99 -0.61
C ILE A 4 16.34 -12.10 0.43
N ASN A 5 16.70 -12.21 1.71
CA ASN A 5 15.72 -12.17 2.79
C ASN A 5 15.23 -10.72 2.97
N LEU A 6 14.05 -10.42 2.43
CA LEU A 6 13.47 -9.08 2.43
C LEU A 6 13.22 -8.53 3.85
N HIS A 7 13.06 -9.41 4.84
CA HIS A 7 12.84 -9.01 6.24
C HIS A 7 14.12 -8.49 6.91
N GLU A 8 15.29 -8.91 6.40
CA GLU A 8 16.62 -8.55 6.90
C GLU A 8 17.24 -7.38 6.14
N LEU A 9 16.52 -6.80 5.19
CA LEU A 9 16.97 -5.58 4.52
C LEU A 9 17.16 -4.46 5.54
N GLU A 10 18.22 -3.68 5.32
CA GLU A 10 18.46 -2.46 6.07
C GLU A 10 17.31 -1.48 5.78
N ALA A 11 16.55 -1.17 6.81
CA ALA A 11 15.42 -0.27 6.76
C ALA A 11 15.50 0.68 7.96
N ILE A 12 15.15 1.94 7.73
CA ILE A 12 15.21 3.00 8.74
C ILE A 12 13.85 3.09 9.40
N GLU A 13 13.82 2.91 10.71
CA GLU A 13 12.60 3.10 11.52
C GLU A 13 12.25 4.59 11.53
N LEU A 14 10.97 4.89 11.33
CA LEU A 14 10.42 6.24 11.41
C LEU A 14 10.07 6.56 12.87
N ASP A 15 10.38 7.78 13.31
CA ASP A 15 10.04 8.26 14.66
C ASP A 15 8.54 8.15 14.95
N GLU A 16 7.71 8.48 13.94
CA GLU A 16 6.27 8.31 13.97
C GLU A 16 5.81 7.53 12.73
N PRO A 17 4.95 6.50 12.89
CA PRO A 17 4.38 5.78 11.75
C PRO A 17 3.60 6.71 10.83
N GLN A 18 3.95 6.73 9.54
CA GLN A 18 3.32 7.58 8.53
C GLN A 18 2.11 6.90 7.90
N PRO A 19 0.94 7.56 7.80
CA PRO A 19 -0.20 7.00 7.09
C PRO A 19 0.12 6.80 5.61
N ILE A 20 -0.49 5.78 5.02
CA ILE A 20 -0.39 5.46 3.60
C ILE A 20 -1.78 5.58 3.01
N ASP A 21 -1.96 6.58 2.15
CA ASP A 21 -3.18 6.80 1.39
C ASP A 21 -3.10 6.19 -0.01
N ASP A 22 -1.88 6.01 -0.55
CA ASP A 22 -1.65 5.29 -1.80
C ASP A 22 -0.62 4.15 -1.65
N LEU A 23 -1.05 2.92 -1.95
CA LEU A 23 -0.19 1.74 -1.99
C LEU A 23 0.95 1.85 -3.02
N ALA A 24 0.84 2.73 -4.03
CA ALA A 24 1.90 2.99 -4.99
C ALA A 24 3.14 3.65 -4.35
N ASP A 25 3.01 4.25 -3.16
CA ASP A 25 4.12 4.91 -2.48
C ASP A 25 5.06 3.92 -1.76
N LEU A 26 4.67 2.65 -1.63
CA LEU A 26 5.43 1.65 -0.89
C LEU A 26 6.53 1.01 -1.74
N ASP A 27 7.65 0.66 -1.08
CA ASP A 27 8.75 -0.07 -1.69
C ASP A 27 8.89 -1.50 -1.13
N VAL A 28 9.42 -2.43 -1.94
CA VAL A 28 9.74 -3.78 -1.47
C VAL A 28 10.82 -3.73 -0.39
N GLY A 29 10.50 -4.20 0.81
CA GLY A 29 11.32 -4.13 2.01
C GLY A 29 10.82 -3.13 3.05
N ASP A 30 9.91 -2.22 2.68
CA ASP A 30 9.23 -1.35 3.64
C ASP A 30 8.50 -2.18 4.69
N ARG A 31 8.38 -1.61 5.90
CA ARG A 31 7.65 -2.26 6.98
C ARG A 31 6.41 -1.45 7.32
N VAL A 32 5.25 -2.07 7.28
CA VAL A 32 3.95 -1.42 7.51
C VAL A 32 3.19 -2.07 8.67
N ARG A 33 2.48 -1.27 9.45
CA ARG A 33 1.45 -1.75 10.38
C ARG A 33 0.10 -1.62 9.70
N ILE A 34 -0.75 -2.61 9.93
CA ILE A 34 -2.14 -2.64 9.48
C ILE A 34 -3.01 -2.56 10.72
N ASP A 35 -3.96 -1.63 10.76
CA ASP A 35 -4.77 -1.30 11.92
C ASP A 35 -3.87 -1.10 13.18
N GLU A 36 -4.35 -1.55 14.33
CA GLU A 36 -3.62 -1.51 15.61
C GLU A 36 -2.68 -2.71 15.80
N ARG A 37 -2.23 -3.37 14.72
CA ARG A 37 -1.33 -4.54 14.86
C ARG A 37 -0.03 -4.14 15.56
N ARG A 38 0.34 -4.92 16.58
CA ARG A 38 1.55 -4.71 17.39
C ARG A 38 2.85 -4.88 16.63
N ARG A 39 2.87 -5.73 15.59
CA ARG A 39 4.08 -6.05 14.81
C ARG A 39 3.88 -5.64 13.35
N PRO A 40 4.84 -4.94 12.74
CA PRO A 40 4.76 -4.59 11.34
C PRO A 40 4.96 -5.80 10.43
N LEU A 41 4.36 -5.78 9.25
CA LEU A 41 4.57 -6.71 8.14
C LEU A 41 5.55 -6.08 7.15
N THR A 42 6.29 -6.90 6.41
CA THR A 42 7.21 -6.46 5.37
C THR A 42 6.53 -6.51 4.01
N VAL A 43 6.71 -5.47 3.20
CA VAL A 43 6.36 -5.47 1.78
C VAL A 43 7.28 -6.42 1.05
N VAL A 44 6.73 -7.53 0.55
CA VAL A 44 7.51 -8.55 -0.17
C VAL A 44 7.30 -8.48 -1.68
N GLU A 45 6.19 -7.90 -2.12
CA GLU A 45 5.86 -7.79 -3.53
C GLU A 45 4.97 -6.58 -3.80
N LEU A 46 5.26 -5.89 -4.90
CA LEU A 46 4.44 -4.84 -5.47
C LEU A 46 3.92 -5.31 -6.82
N GLY A 47 2.68 -4.96 -7.13
CA GLY A 47 2.05 -5.32 -8.38
C GLY A 47 0.94 -4.37 -8.76
N THR A 48 0.27 -4.72 -9.86
CA THR A 48 -0.93 -4.05 -10.32
C THR A 48 -1.93 -5.12 -10.72
N ARG A 49 -3.19 -4.95 -10.33
CA ARG A 49 -4.28 -5.80 -10.79
C ARG A 49 -5.26 -5.01 -11.64
N VAL A 50 -5.91 -5.68 -12.58
CA VAL A 50 -7.05 -5.13 -13.32
C VAL A 50 -8.32 -5.56 -12.61
N LYS A 51 -9.20 -4.62 -12.30
CA LYS A 51 -10.53 -4.90 -11.76
C LYS A 51 -11.57 -4.26 -12.68
N GLY A 52 -12.44 -5.11 -13.22
CA GLY A 52 -13.52 -4.72 -14.12
C GLY A 52 -14.89 -4.79 -13.46
N ASP A 53 -15.82 -4.02 -14.00
CA ASP A 53 -17.24 -4.05 -13.65
C ASP A 53 -18.10 -4.20 -14.90
N ASN A 54 -18.41 -5.44 -15.25
CA ASN A 54 -19.16 -5.81 -16.45
C ASN A 54 -20.55 -5.16 -16.54
N ARG A 55 -21.09 -4.59 -15.45
CA ARG A 55 -22.39 -3.92 -15.47
C ARG A 55 -22.31 -2.55 -16.15
N ILE A 56 -21.13 -1.96 -16.18
CA ILE A 56 -20.87 -0.64 -16.76
C ILE A 56 -19.76 -0.67 -17.82
N ASP A 57 -19.21 -1.86 -18.13
CA ASP A 57 -18.16 -2.09 -19.14
C ASP A 57 -16.87 -1.27 -18.89
N GLU A 58 -16.50 -1.14 -17.62
CA GLU A 58 -15.32 -0.39 -17.18
C GLU A 58 -14.28 -1.29 -16.55
N GLU A 59 -13.00 -0.96 -16.76
CA GLU A 59 -11.86 -1.63 -16.13
C GLU A 59 -10.84 -0.61 -15.61
N VAL A 60 -10.37 -0.81 -14.39
CA VAL A 60 -9.35 0.04 -13.77
C VAL A 60 -8.18 -0.80 -13.30
N ARG A 61 -6.97 -0.29 -13.53
CA ARG A 61 -5.73 -0.83 -12.97
C ARG A 61 -5.48 -0.22 -11.61
N VAL A 62 -5.32 -1.06 -10.59
CA VAL A 62 -5.06 -0.62 -9.22
C VAL A 62 -3.79 -1.27 -8.65
N PRO A 63 -3.00 -0.53 -7.87
CA PRO A 63 -1.88 -1.09 -7.11
C PRO A 63 -2.32 -2.27 -6.24
N MET A 64 -1.41 -3.24 -6.12
CA MET A 64 -1.52 -4.39 -5.23
C MET A 64 -0.22 -4.54 -4.45
N VAL A 65 -0.32 -4.83 -3.15
CA VAL A 65 0.84 -5.02 -2.28
C VAL A 65 0.69 -6.30 -1.49
N ARG A 66 1.70 -7.18 -1.53
CA ARG A 66 1.77 -8.39 -0.72
C ARG A 66 2.66 -8.17 0.49
N LEU A 67 2.13 -8.50 1.66
CA LEU A 67 2.75 -8.26 2.96
C LEU A 67 2.94 -9.57 3.71
N GLU A 68 4.14 -9.80 4.23
CA GLU A 68 4.48 -11.00 5.00
C GLU A 68 5.09 -10.64 6.35
N GLY A 69 4.77 -11.44 7.37
CA GLY A 69 5.38 -11.32 8.70
C GLY A 69 6.42 -12.41 8.94
N HIS A 70 7.59 -12.03 9.45
CA HIS A 70 8.67 -12.97 9.75
C HIS A 70 8.61 -13.46 11.21
N TRP A 71 7.49 -14.08 11.60
CA TRP A 71 7.34 -14.72 12.91
C TRP A 71 6.40 -15.93 12.85
N PRO A 72 6.51 -16.89 13.77
CA PRO A 72 5.63 -18.05 13.80
C PRO A 72 4.15 -17.65 13.87
N GLY A 73 3.35 -18.15 12.92
CA GLY A 73 1.92 -17.87 12.84
C GLY A 73 1.55 -16.52 12.21
N ALA A 74 2.51 -15.78 11.66
CA ALA A 74 2.21 -14.64 10.80
C ALA A 74 1.36 -15.10 9.59
N ARG A 75 0.40 -14.26 9.19
CA ARG A 75 -0.39 -14.47 7.98
C ARG A 75 0.04 -13.47 6.93
N GLU A 76 0.11 -13.93 5.69
CA GLU A 76 0.20 -13.05 4.53
C GLU A 76 -1.07 -12.21 4.41
N VAL A 77 -0.91 -10.99 3.94
CA VAL A 77 -2.01 -10.09 3.61
C VAL A 77 -1.73 -9.47 2.26
N VAL A 78 -2.72 -9.49 1.37
CA VAL A 78 -2.66 -8.80 0.08
C VAL A 78 -3.60 -7.61 0.12
N LEU A 79 -3.05 -6.41 -0.08
CA LEU A 79 -3.78 -5.15 -0.06
C LEU A 79 -3.98 -4.61 -1.47
N THR A 80 -5.08 -3.88 -1.66
CA THR A 80 -5.45 -3.16 -2.88
C THR A 80 -6.30 -1.96 -2.49
N HIS A 81 -6.42 -0.99 -3.39
CA HIS A 81 -7.44 0.05 -3.23
C HIS A 81 -8.86 -0.47 -3.49
N GLN A 82 -9.81 0.07 -2.73
CA GLN A 82 -11.22 -0.06 -3.00
C GLN A 82 -11.57 0.68 -4.29
N LEU A 83 -12.58 0.17 -5.00
CA LEU A 83 -13.14 0.85 -6.16
C LEU A 83 -14.59 1.22 -5.86
N ASP A 84 -14.96 2.44 -6.19
CA ASP A 84 -16.33 2.92 -6.11
C ASP A 84 -16.91 3.19 -7.51
N ARG A 85 -18.24 3.20 -7.58
CA ARG A 85 -18.97 3.60 -8.77
C ARG A 85 -19.44 5.04 -8.60
N THR A 86 -18.91 5.93 -9.40
CA THR A 86 -19.25 7.35 -9.33
C THR A 86 -20.12 7.73 -10.52
N PRO A 87 -21.30 8.36 -10.29
CA PRO A 87 -22.13 8.86 -11.37
C PRO A 87 -21.48 10.10 -12.02
N TYR A 88 -21.59 10.20 -13.35
CA TYR A 88 -21.21 11.40 -14.10
C TYR A 88 -22.21 11.64 -15.24
N TYR A 89 -22.26 12.87 -15.75
CA TYR A 89 -23.06 13.24 -16.91
C TYR A 89 -22.18 13.20 -18.16
N ASP A 90 -22.63 12.50 -19.21
CA ASP A 90 -21.98 12.53 -20.52
C ASP A 90 -22.37 13.79 -21.32
N GLU A 91 -21.85 13.91 -22.55
CA GLU A 91 -22.10 15.07 -23.42
C GLU A 91 -23.58 15.24 -23.80
N ASP A 92 -24.39 14.18 -23.65
CA ASP A 92 -25.83 14.17 -23.91
C ASP A 92 -26.67 14.37 -22.63
N ASP A 93 -26.05 14.79 -21.52
CA ASP A 93 -26.66 14.96 -20.19
C ASP A 93 -27.26 13.65 -19.62
N GLN A 94 -26.78 12.49 -20.09
CA GLN A 94 -27.22 11.20 -19.56
C GLN A 94 -26.35 10.77 -18.38
N VAL A 95 -26.98 10.22 -17.35
CA VAL A 95 -26.26 9.67 -16.19
C VAL A 95 -25.57 8.37 -16.59
N ARG A 96 -24.24 8.38 -16.52
CA ARG A 96 -23.35 7.24 -16.67
C ARG A 96 -22.66 6.95 -15.34
N GLN A 97 -22.03 5.79 -15.25
CA GLN A 97 -21.22 5.40 -14.09
C GLN A 97 -19.81 5.09 -14.57
N ARG A 98 -18.82 5.48 -13.78
CA ARG A 98 -17.42 5.08 -13.97
C ARG A 98 -16.88 4.42 -12.70
N LEU A 99 -15.88 3.57 -12.86
CA LEU A 99 -15.09 3.07 -11.74
C LEU A 99 -14.01 4.07 -11.37
N GLU A 100 -13.89 4.37 -10.09
CA GLU A 100 -12.81 5.21 -9.55
C GLU A 100 -12.12 4.51 -8.39
N VAL A 101 -10.82 4.78 -8.26
CA VAL A 101 -10.02 4.36 -7.12
C VAL A 101 -10.39 5.25 -5.94
N ASN A 102 -10.73 4.63 -4.82
CA ASN A 102 -10.90 5.30 -3.54
C ASN A 102 -9.61 5.12 -2.73
N ASP A 103 -9.28 6.10 -1.88
CA ASP A 103 -8.17 6.09 -0.93
C ASP A 103 -8.28 4.95 0.11
N ALA A 104 -9.47 4.35 0.28
CA ALA A 104 -9.67 3.21 1.16
C ALA A 104 -8.88 1.97 0.71
N ILE A 105 -7.96 1.52 1.56
CA ILE A 105 -7.16 0.31 1.33
C ILE A 105 -7.87 -0.90 1.95
N VAL A 106 -8.02 -1.98 1.17
CA VAL A 106 -8.72 -3.19 1.57
C VAL A 106 -7.86 -4.45 1.45
N ASP A 107 -8.10 -5.40 2.34
CA ASP A 107 -7.63 -6.79 2.20
C ASP A 107 -8.35 -7.46 1.02
N MET A 108 -7.59 -8.06 0.10
CA MET A 108 -8.14 -8.68 -1.11
C MET A 108 -8.96 -9.94 -0.86
N ASP A 109 -8.64 -10.70 0.19
CA ASP A 109 -9.32 -11.95 0.52
C ASP A 109 -10.60 -11.70 1.31
N LEU A 110 -10.59 -10.70 2.19
CA LEU A 110 -11.67 -10.42 3.13
C LEU A 110 -12.54 -9.23 2.70
N GLY A 111 -12.05 -8.34 1.85
CA GLY A 111 -12.71 -7.09 1.47
C GLY A 111 -12.85 -6.08 2.61
N ARG A 112 -12.07 -6.26 3.69
CA ARG A 112 -12.10 -5.39 4.88
C ARG A 112 -11.15 -4.21 4.68
N GLU A 113 -11.65 -3.01 4.97
CA GLU A 113 -10.85 -1.78 5.00
C GLU A 113 -9.84 -1.78 6.14
N HIS A 114 -8.69 -1.18 5.88
CA HIS A 114 -7.53 -1.16 6.75
C HIS A 114 -6.86 0.22 6.79
N ASP A 115 -6.52 0.66 8.00
CA ASP A 115 -5.57 1.76 8.20
C ASP A 115 -4.15 1.20 8.03
N VAL A 116 -3.38 1.75 7.10
CA VAL A 116 -2.02 1.29 6.79
C VAL A 116 -1.04 2.37 7.15
N ARG A 117 -0.04 2.04 7.97
CA ARG A 117 1.02 2.98 8.38
C ARG A 117 2.40 2.42 8.10
N ARG A 118 3.21 3.15 7.37
CA ARG A 118 4.63 2.85 7.20
C ARG A 118 5.37 3.12 8.50
N THR A 119 6.19 2.17 8.90
CA THR A 119 7.01 2.22 10.12
C THR A 119 8.48 2.21 9.80
N HIS A 120 8.87 1.59 8.68
CA HIS A 120 10.25 1.61 8.22
C HIS A 120 10.31 1.80 6.72
N VAL A 121 11.29 2.59 6.28
CA VAL A 121 11.57 2.86 4.86
C VAL A 121 12.87 2.15 4.46
N VAL A 122 12.85 1.41 3.36
CA VAL A 122 14.02 0.71 2.84
C VAL A 122 14.85 1.60 1.90
N GLY A 123 16.15 1.31 1.78
CA GLY A 123 16.98 1.80 0.68
C GLY A 123 17.28 3.30 0.68
N ALA A 124 17.35 3.89 -0.52
CA ALA A 124 17.74 5.30 -0.71
C ALA A 124 16.69 6.28 -0.17
N ALA A 125 15.41 5.91 -0.24
CA ALA A 125 14.32 6.68 0.35
C ALA A 125 14.50 6.81 1.87
N GLY A 126 14.82 5.71 2.55
CA GLY A 126 15.13 5.75 3.98
C GLY A 126 16.32 6.65 4.28
N ARG A 127 17.40 6.57 3.49
CA ARG A 127 18.60 7.41 3.68
C ARG A 127 18.30 8.91 3.51
N ALA A 128 17.46 9.27 2.55
CA ALA A 128 17.02 10.67 2.36
C ALA A 128 16.17 11.17 3.55
N SER A 129 15.40 10.30 4.20
CA SER A 129 14.67 10.64 5.43
C SER A 129 15.59 10.97 6.61
N LEU A 130 16.81 10.40 6.66
CA LEU A 130 17.82 10.73 7.68
C LEU A 130 18.49 12.08 7.40
N ASP A 131 18.82 12.39 6.14
CA ASP A 131 19.48 13.66 5.75
C ASP A 131 18.56 14.89 5.88
N GLY A 132 17.24 14.70 5.94
CA GLY A 132 16.27 15.77 6.22
C GLY A 132 16.14 16.13 7.71
N GLY A 133 16.74 15.34 8.60
CA GLY A 133 16.75 15.54 10.04
C GLY A 133 18.11 16.04 10.52
N GLU A 134 18.19 17.34 10.77
CA GLU A 134 19.22 17.99 11.62
C GLU A 134 20.55 18.39 10.94
N GLU A 135 20.56 19.58 10.32
CA GLU A 135 21.73 20.47 10.41
C GLU A 135 21.90 20.91 11.87
N VAL A 136 22.62 20.11 12.67
CA VAL A 136 23.20 20.59 13.93
C VAL A 136 24.41 21.45 13.59
N THR A 137 24.21 22.76 13.69
CA THR A 137 25.28 23.76 13.72
C THR A 137 26.28 23.41 14.83
N ALA A 138 27.54 23.17 14.46
CA ALA A 138 28.68 23.21 15.37
C ALA A 138 29.34 24.59 15.36
#